data_AF-A0A2V8R5Y5-F1
#
_entry.id   AF-A0A2V8R5Y5-F1
#
_cell.length_a   1.000
_cell.length_b   1.000
_cell.length_c   1.000
_cell.angle_alpha   90.00
_cell.angle_beta   90.00
_cell.angle_gamma   90.00
#
_symmetry.space_group_name_H-M   'P 1'
#
loop_
_entity.id
_entity.type
_entity.pdbx_description
1 polymer ?
#
loop_
_entity_poly.entity_id
_entity_poly.type
_entity_poly.pdbx_seq_one_letter_code
_entity_poly.pdbx_strand_id
1 'polypeptide(L)'
;MEAFMPTPSVSFVVKEVVSRYLNSRRRAIRRLAGVKLSESEAQAAWPRVLEHKWYLGERLGRDVGLRVAAVDYFENIEPPRPRVLRRANGGALPPRLPMMMPFGERP
;
A
#
# COMPACT_ATOMS: atom_id res chain seq x y z
N MET A 1 31.99 42.54 13.37
CA MET A 1 32.09 41.25 12.65
C MET A 1 30.68 40.71 12.52
N GLU A 2 30.00 41.05 11.43
CA GLU A 2 28.63 40.63 11.17
C GLU A 2 28.67 39.24 10.53
N ALA A 3 28.12 38.24 11.21
CA ALA A 3 28.11 36.87 10.72
C ALA A 3 27.09 36.77 9.59
N PHE A 4 27.57 36.67 8.34
CA PHE A 4 26.76 36.32 7.19
C PHE A 4 26.17 34.94 7.41
N MET A 5 24.92 34.87 7.88
CA MET A 5 24.16 33.63 7.91
C MET A 5 23.59 33.40 6.52
N PRO A 6 24.07 32.40 5.76
CA PRO A 6 23.49 32.12 4.45
C PRO A 6 22.03 31.72 4.64
N THR A 7 21.11 32.42 3.97
CA THR A 7 19.71 32.00 3.92
C THR A 7 19.66 30.63 3.26
N PRO A 8 18.97 29.64 3.87
CA PRO A 8 18.90 28.31 3.30
C PRO A 8 18.31 28.37 1.89
N SER A 9 18.94 27.64 0.96
CA SER A 9 18.46 27.53 -0.42
C SER A 9 17.02 27.01 -0.44
N VAL A 10 16.21 27.47 -1.40
CA VAL A 10 14.85 26.99 -1.64
C VAL A 10 14.82 25.45 -1.72
N SER A 11 15.81 24.83 -2.37
CA SER A 11 15.93 23.36 -2.45
C SER A 11 16.10 22.70 -1.07
N PHE A 12 16.86 23.33 -0.17
CA PHE A 12 17.06 22.85 1.19
C PHE A 12 15.79 23.00 2.02
N VAL A 13 15.12 24.16 1.96
CA VAL A 13 13.86 24.40 2.69
C VAL A 13 12.76 23.47 2.21
N VAL A 14 12.63 23.28 0.89
CA VAL A 14 11.68 22.33 0.30
C VAL A 14 11.98 20.92 0.79
N LYS A 15 13.24 20.47 0.77
CA LYS A 15 13.61 19.15 1.29
C LYS A 15 13.31 18.99 2.78
N GLU A 16 13.59 19.99 3.61
CA GLU A 16 13.33 19.95 5.05
C GLU A 16 11.83 19.94 5.35
N VAL A 17 11.07 20.85 4.75
CA VAL A 17 9.61 20.92 4.93
C VAL A 17 8.95 19.64 4.43
N VAL A 18 9.38 19.14 3.26
CA VAL A 18 8.91 17.86 2.73
C VAL A 18 9.29 16.72 3.67
N SER A 19 10.53 16.63 4.17
CA SER A 19 10.94 15.61 5.16
C SER A 19 10.10 15.66 6.44
N ARG A 20 9.84 16.86 6.97
CA ARG A 20 9.01 17.07 8.17
C ARG A 20 7.54 16.71 7.95
N TYR A 21 7.01 16.97 6.76
CA TYR A 21 5.63 16.60 6.40
C TYR A 21 5.49 15.13 6.02
N LEU A 22 6.53 14.52 5.44
CA LEU A 22 6.60 13.10 5.07
C LEU A 22 6.88 12.22 6.30
N ASN A 23 6.10 12.40 7.35
CA ASN A 23 5.96 11.42 8.41
C ASN A 23 5.58 10.06 7.79
N SER A 24 6.48 9.07 7.83
CA SER A 24 6.43 7.75 7.16
C SER A 24 5.36 7.60 6.07
N ARG A 25 5.77 7.62 4.80
CA ARG A 25 4.86 7.41 3.65
C ARG A 25 4.04 6.14 3.80
N ARG A 26 4.62 5.10 4.40
CA ARG A 26 3.92 3.87 4.80
C ARG A 26 2.72 4.11 5.72
N ARG A 27 2.85 4.98 6.72
CA ARG A 27 1.75 5.35 7.63
C ARG A 27 0.68 6.13 6.87
N ALA A 28 1.07 7.05 6.00
CA ALA A 28 0.14 7.82 5.17
C ALA A 28 -0.67 6.90 4.26
N ILE A 29 -0.01 6.04 3.47
CA ILE A 29 -0.67 5.08 2.57
C ILE A 29 -1.60 4.14 3.35
N ARG A 30 -1.17 3.64 4.52
CA ARG A 30 -2.03 2.81 5.36
C ARG A 30 -3.30 3.54 5.80
N ARG A 31 -3.18 4.81 6.19
CA ARG A 31 -4.35 5.61 6.64
C ARG A 31 -5.30 5.93 5.48
N LEU A 32 -4.74 6.21 4.29
CA LEU A 32 -5.52 6.62 3.13
C LEU A 32 -6.24 5.43 2.48
N ALA A 33 -5.52 4.33 2.23
CA ALA A 33 -5.98 3.21 1.41
C ALA A 33 -6.10 1.88 2.17
N GLY A 34 -5.73 1.81 3.46
CA GLY A 34 -5.76 0.56 4.23
C GLY A 34 -4.66 -0.45 3.87
N VAL A 35 -3.82 -0.15 2.89
CA VAL A 35 -2.79 -1.07 2.38
C VAL A 35 -1.58 -1.13 3.31
N LYS A 36 -1.06 -2.35 3.55
CA LYS A 36 0.14 -2.60 4.34
C LYS A 36 1.35 -2.80 3.43
N LEU A 37 2.15 -1.75 3.25
CA LEU A 37 3.41 -1.78 2.49
C LEU A 37 4.63 -1.74 3.42
N SER A 38 5.80 -2.19 2.94
CA SER A 38 7.11 -1.84 3.50
C SER A 38 7.43 -0.36 3.26
N GLU A 39 8.45 0.18 3.94
CA GLU A 39 8.82 1.59 3.74
C GLU A 39 9.34 1.85 2.32
N SER A 40 10.10 0.91 1.75
CA SER A 40 10.62 1.01 0.38
C SER A 40 9.48 0.98 -0.66
N GLU A 41 8.54 0.05 -0.51
CA GLU A 41 7.35 -0.02 -1.38
C GLU A 41 6.51 1.26 -1.26
N ALA A 42 6.31 1.78 -0.04
CA ALA A 42 5.59 3.02 0.17
C ALA A 42 6.32 4.24 -0.44
N GLN A 43 7.65 4.26 -0.37
CA GLN A 43 8.48 5.30 -0.97
C GLN A 43 8.30 5.32 -2.49
N ALA A 44 8.28 4.15 -3.13
CA ALA A 44 8.10 3.97 -4.57
C ALA A 44 6.66 4.24 -5.04
N ALA A 45 5.65 3.82 -4.26
CA ALA A 45 4.24 3.98 -4.61
C ALA A 45 3.76 5.43 -4.46
N TRP A 46 4.29 6.19 -3.50
CA TRP A 46 3.85 7.56 -3.22
C TRP A 46 3.82 8.51 -4.43
N PRO A 47 4.90 8.67 -5.23
CA PRO A 47 4.85 9.54 -6.41
C PRO A 47 3.80 9.07 -7.43
N ARG A 48 3.58 7.76 -7.57
CA ARG A 48 2.59 7.19 -8.48
C ARG A 48 1.16 7.49 -8.03
N VAL A 49 0.89 7.44 -6.72
CA VAL A 49 -0.40 7.87 -6.16
C VAL A 49 -0.67 9.36 -6.42
N LEU A 50 0.36 10.21 -6.33
CA LEU A 50 0.21 11.64 -6.62
C LEU A 50 -0.03 11.91 -8.10
N GLU A 51 0.69 11.22 -8.99
CA GLU A 51 0.46 11.27 -10.43
C GLU A 51 -0.96 10.80 -10.78
N HIS A 52 -1.41 9.70 -10.16
CA HIS A 52 -2.76 9.18 -10.33
C HIS A 52 -3.85 10.16 -9.86
N LYS A 53 -3.62 10.85 -8.73
CA LYS A 53 -4.51 11.93 -8.26
C LYS A 53 -4.64 13.03 -9.31
N TRP A 54 -3.52 13.47 -9.88
CA TRP A 54 -3.53 14.50 -10.92
C TRP A 54 -4.30 14.01 -12.15
N TYR A 55 -4.00 12.81 -12.64
CA TYR A 55 -4.68 12.19 -13.78
C TYR A 55 -6.21 12.06 -13.58
N LEU A 56 -6.65 11.61 -12.41
CA LEU A 56 -8.08 11.53 -12.08
C LEU A 56 -8.72 12.92 -12.05
N GLY A 57 -8.00 13.92 -11.55
CA GLY A 57 -8.48 15.29 -11.50
C GLY A 57 -8.69 15.87 -12.89
N GLU A 58 -7.72 15.67 -13.79
CA GLU A 58 -7.82 16.06 -15.21
C GLU A 58 -8.99 15.38 -15.89
N ARG A 59 -9.17 14.07 -15.67
CA ARG A 59 -10.25 13.30 -16.30
C ARG A 59 -11.64 13.68 -15.81
N LEU A 60 -11.78 14.08 -14.55
CA LEU A 60 -13.07 14.40 -13.93
C LEU A 60 -13.36 15.91 -13.91
N GLY A 61 -12.40 16.74 -14.31
CA GLY A 61 -12.51 18.20 -14.26
C GLY A 61 -12.66 18.77 -12.85
N ARG A 62 -12.21 18.04 -11.81
CA ARG A 62 -12.32 18.44 -10.39
C ARG A 62 -11.25 17.78 -9.53
N ASP A 63 -10.94 18.35 -8.37
CA ASP A 63 -10.09 17.65 -7.41
C ASP A 63 -10.84 16.46 -6.76
N VAL A 64 -10.24 15.27 -6.82
CA VAL A 64 -10.77 14.05 -6.20
C VAL A 64 -10.33 13.88 -4.75
N GLY A 65 -9.28 14.59 -4.33
CA GLY A 65 -8.66 14.43 -3.03
C GLY A 65 -7.75 13.19 -2.92
N LEU A 66 -6.80 13.25 -1.98
CA LEU A 66 -5.72 12.28 -1.88
C LEU A 66 -6.18 10.88 -1.43
N ARG A 67 -7.22 10.80 -0.58
CA ARG A 67 -7.75 9.51 -0.09
C ARG A 67 -8.40 8.71 -1.21
N VAL A 68 -9.25 9.36 -2.01
CA VAL A 68 -9.96 8.73 -3.13
C VAL A 68 -8.95 8.24 -4.16
N ALA A 69 -8.00 9.09 -4.55
CA ALA A 69 -6.95 8.71 -5.49
C ALA A 69 -6.08 7.54 -4.98
N ALA A 70 -5.74 7.53 -3.68
CA ALA A 70 -4.96 6.44 -3.10
C ALA A 70 -5.72 5.10 -3.10
N VAL A 71 -7.02 5.10 -2.75
CA VAL A 71 -7.85 3.89 -2.83
C VAL A 71 -7.93 3.39 -4.27
N ASP A 72 -8.29 4.28 -5.20
CA ASP A 72 -8.44 3.93 -6.61
C ASP A 72 -7.14 3.40 -7.22
N TYR A 73 -5.99 3.99 -6.89
CA TYR A 73 -4.69 3.53 -7.33
C TYR A 73 -4.40 2.08 -6.91
N PHE A 74 -4.62 1.75 -5.63
CA PHE A 74 -4.35 0.40 -5.12
C PHE A 74 -5.44 -0.63 -5.45
N GLU A 75 -6.62 -0.21 -5.89
CA GLU A 75 -7.65 -1.13 -6.37
C GLU A 75 -7.51 -1.41 -7.86
N ASN A 76 -7.20 -0.40 -8.67
CA ASN A 76 -7.30 -0.46 -10.12
C ASN A 76 -5.95 -0.46 -10.87
N ILE A 77 -4.88 0.07 -10.26
CA ILE A 77 -3.58 0.24 -10.95
C ILE A 77 -2.52 -0.73 -10.39
N GLU A 78 -2.35 -0.77 -9.07
CA GLU A 78 -1.37 -1.63 -8.42
C GLU A 78 -2.04 -2.42 -7.28
N PRO A 79 -2.80 -3.49 -7.60
CA PRO A 79 -3.45 -4.29 -6.59
C PRO A 79 -2.42 -4.84 -5.61
N PRO A 80 -2.64 -4.71 -4.29
CA PRO A 80 -1.73 -5.24 -3.31
C PRO A 80 -1.58 -6.73 -3.56
N ARG A 81 -0.34 -7.19 -3.72
CA ARG A 81 -0.06 -8.62 -3.94
C ARG A 81 -0.78 -9.40 -2.85
N PRO A 82 -1.74 -10.28 -3.19
CA PRO A 82 -2.34 -11.12 -2.18
C PRO A 82 -1.20 -11.83 -1.49
N ARG A 83 -1.18 -11.82 -0.15
CA ARG A 83 -0.34 -12.76 0.57
C ARG A 83 -0.78 -14.11 0.06
N VAL A 84 -0.01 -14.69 -0.84
CA VAL A 84 -0.17 -16.07 -1.23
C VAL A 84 -0.02 -16.78 0.10
N LEU A 85 -1.14 -17.18 0.71
CA LEU A 85 -1.09 -18.21 1.73
C LEU A 85 -0.38 -19.31 0.97
N ARG A 86 0.89 -19.52 1.31
CA ARG A 86 1.67 -20.61 0.76
C ARG A 86 0.83 -21.81 1.15
N ARG A 87 0.00 -22.27 0.21
CA ARG A 87 -0.67 -23.56 0.32
C ARG A 87 0.52 -24.45 0.60
N ALA A 88 0.55 -25.02 1.80
CA ALA A 88 1.53 -26.02 2.12
C ALA A 88 1.23 -27.18 1.19
N ASN A 89 1.73 -27.12 -0.04
CA ASN A 89 1.86 -28.25 -0.92
C ASN A 89 3.05 -29.05 -0.39
N GLY A 90 2.79 -29.64 0.76
CA GLY A 90 3.49 -30.75 1.39
C GLY A 90 2.40 -31.67 1.89
N GLY A 91 1.87 -32.48 0.97
CA GLY A 91 1.14 -33.72 1.21
C GLY A 91 0.12 -33.78 2.34
N ALA A 92 -1.12 -33.40 2.06
CA ALA A 92 -2.31 -34.15 2.47
C ALA A 92 -3.54 -33.40 1.94
N LEU A 93 -4.24 -33.96 0.95
CA LEU A 93 -5.69 -33.80 0.98
C LEU A 93 -6.11 -34.30 2.38
N PRO A 94 -7.01 -33.61 3.11
CA PRO A 94 -7.60 -34.24 4.29
C PRO A 94 -8.08 -35.63 3.85
N PRO A 95 -7.76 -36.70 4.60
CA PRO A 95 -8.26 -38.02 4.26
C PRO A 95 -9.75 -37.85 4.05
N ARG A 96 -10.27 -38.36 2.92
CA ARG A 96 -11.71 -38.42 2.70
C ARG A 96 -12.27 -38.98 3.99
N LEU A 97 -13.06 -38.18 4.72
CA LEU A 97 -13.79 -38.70 5.87
C LEU A 97 -14.42 -39.99 5.36
N PRO A 98 -14.13 -41.15 5.98
CA PRO A 98 -14.71 -42.39 5.50
C PRO A 98 -16.21 -42.12 5.44
N MET A 99 -16.77 -42.17 4.22
CA MET A 99 -18.22 -42.28 4.06
C MET A 99 -18.63 -43.38 5.04
N MET A 100 -19.55 -43.05 5.94
CA MET A 100 -20.05 -43.96 6.96
C MET A 100 -20.27 -45.34 6.32
N MET A 101 -19.46 -46.32 6.74
CA MET A 101 -19.78 -47.71 6.44
C MET A 101 -21.10 -48.02 7.18
N PRO A 102 -22.01 -48.82 6.60
CA PRO A 102 -23.19 -49.26 7.34
C PRO A 102 -22.76 -50.01 8.60
N PHE A 103 -23.34 -49.63 9.74
CA PHE A 103 -23.12 -50.32 11.01
C PHE A 103 -23.64 -51.75 10.88
N GLY A 104 -22.75 -52.74 10.86
CA GLY A 104 -23.19 -54.12 10.74
C GLY A 104 -22.15 -55.21 10.92
N GLU A 105 -20.86 -54.96 10.65
CA GLU A 105 -19.86 -56.04 10.77
C GLU A 105 -18.56 -55.54 11.39
N ARG A 106 -18.34 -55.93 12.64
CA ARG A 106 -17.00 -56.22 13.17
C ARG A 106 -17.09 -57.55 13.93
N PRO A 107 -16.03 -58.38 13.85
CA PRO A 107 -15.97 -59.71 14.47
C PRO A 107 -16.00 -59.67 15.99
#